data_AF-A0A8T6RT12-F1
#
_entry.id   AF-A0A8T6RT12-F1
#
_cell.length_a   1.000
_cell.length_b   1.000
_cell.length_c   1.000
_cell.angle_alpha   90.00
_cell.angle_beta   90.00
_cell.angle_gamma   90.00
#
_symmetry.space_group_name_H-M   'P 1'
#
loop_
_entity.id
_entity.type
_entity.pdbx_description
1 polymer ?
#
loop_
_entity_poly.entity_id
_entity_poly.type
_entity_poly.pdbx_seq_one_letter_code
_entity_poly.pdbx_strand_id
1 'polypeptide(L)' 'TEYREFLAVVGPTGCGKTTLLRLIAGLERANEGHIYIHGECVDRQRPGNRRVRMVFQDNALWPHM' A
#
# COMPACT_ATOMS: atom_id res chain seq x y z
N THR A 1 -12.07 9.92 18.54
CA THR A 1 -10.71 10.48 18.63
C THR A 1 -9.90 9.85 17.52
N GLU A 2 -9.53 10.61 16.49
CA GLU A 2 -8.81 10.07 15.32
C GLU A 2 -7.34 9.90 15.68
N TYR A 3 -6.93 8.69 16.08
CA TYR A 3 -5.52 8.37 16.29
C TYR A 3 -4.83 8.30 14.93
N ARG A 4 -3.95 9.26 14.65
CA ARG A 4 -3.06 9.23 13.50
C ARG A 4 -1.71 8.70 13.96
N GLU A 5 -1.32 7.58 13.38
CA GLU A 5 -0.03 6.96 13.64
C GLU A 5 0.93 7.27 12.50
N PHE A 6 2.20 7.50 12.85
CA PHE A 6 3.28 7.58 11.89
C PHE A 6 4.12 6.31 12.01
N LEU A 7 4.08 5.46 10.99
CA LEU A 7 4.79 4.18 10.95
C LEU A 7 5.86 4.20 9.86
N ALA A 8 7.03 3.67 10.16
CA ALA A 8 8.10 3.45 9.20
C ALA A 8 8.42 1.95 9.08
N VAL A 9 8.56 1.46 7.84
CA VAL A 9 9.01 0.09 7.54
C VAL A 9 10.47 0.14 7.09
N VAL A 10 11.38 -0.42 7.88
CA VAL A 10 12.83 -0.35 7.65
C VAL A 10 13.41 -1.75 7.46
N GLY A 11 14.40 -1.88 6.57
CA GLY A 11 15.12 -3.13 6.34
C GLY A 11 16.06 -3.06 5.12
N PRO A 12 16.92 -4.08 4.90
CA PRO A 12 17.87 -4.12 3.79
C PRO A 12 17.23 -4.06 2.39
N THR A 13 18.01 -3.78 1.35
CA THR A 13 17.53 -3.90 -0.04
C THR A 13 17.06 -5.33 -0.32
N GLY A 14 15.92 -5.48 -0.99
CA GLY A 14 15.33 -6.79 -1.30
C GLY A 14 14.49 -7.42 -0.17
N CYS A 15 14.39 -6.82 1.02
CA CYS A 15 13.63 -7.40 2.14
C CYS A 15 12.09 -7.29 2.02
N GLY A 16 11.55 -6.84 0.88
CA GLY A 16 10.10 -6.81 0.62
C GLY A 16 9.33 -5.54 1.02
N LYS A 17 10.00 -4.42 1.39
CA LYS A 17 9.31 -3.16 1.75
C LYS A 17 8.35 -2.67 0.68
N THR A 18 8.84 -2.60 -0.57
CA THR A 18 8.04 -2.13 -1.72
C THR A 18 6.89 -3.10 -2.00
N THR A 19 7.13 -4.41 -1.89
CA THR A 19 6.10 -5.45 -2.00
C THR A 19 5.00 -5.25 -0.95
N LEU A 20 5.37 -5.05 0.32
CA LEU A 20 4.40 -4.78 1.40
C LEU A 20 3.54 -3.55 1.10
N LEU A 21 4.14 -2.43 0.70
CA LEU A 21 3.40 -1.21 0.37
C LEU A 21 2.48 -1.41 -0.85
N ARG A 22 2.93 -2.15 -1.87
CA ARG A 22 2.10 -2.50 -3.04
C ARG A 22 0.93 -3.41 -2.68
N LEU A 23 1.13 -4.37 -1.77
CA LEU A 23 0.07 -5.23 -1.25
C LEU A 23 -1.00 -4.40 -0.54
N ILE A 24 -0.61 -3.48 0.35
CA ILE A 24 -1.53 -2.57 1.06
C ILE A 24 -2.31 -1.72 0.06
N ALA A 25 -1.62 -1.10 -0.91
CA ALA A 25 -2.22 -0.28 -1.95
C ALA A 25 -3.09 -1.06 -2.96
N GLY A 26 -3.02 -2.40 -2.96
CA GLY A 26 -3.74 -3.27 -3.90
C GLY A 26 -3.12 -3.39 -5.28
N LEU A 27 -1.89 -2.92 -5.44
CA LEU A 27 -1.10 -3.01 -6.68
C LEU A 27 -0.49 -4.40 -6.88
N GLU A 28 -0.51 -5.22 -5.84
CA GLU A 28 -0.09 -6.63 -5.84
C GLU A 28 -1.09 -7.45 -5.02
N ARG A 29 -1.25 -8.75 -5.32
CA ARG A 29 -2.16 -9.65 -4.59
C ARG A 29 -1.39 -10.48 -3.58
N ALA A 30 -1.91 -10.57 -2.37
CA ALA A 30 -1.37 -11.48 -1.35
C ALA A 30 -1.63 -12.93 -1.77
N ASN A 31 -0.67 -13.82 -1.52
CA ASN A 31 -0.86 -15.25 -1.72
C ASN A 31 -1.78 -15.83 -0.63
N GLU A 32 -1.59 -15.38 0.61
CA GLU A 32 -2.30 -15.83 1.80
C GLU A 32 -2.50 -14.65 2.78
N GLY A 33 -3.38 -14.82 3.76
CA GLY A 33 -3.74 -13.79 4.73
C GLY A 33 -4.73 -12.76 4.18
N HIS A 34 -5.04 -11.75 5.00
CA HIS A 34 -6.06 -10.74 4.72
C HIS A 34 -5.55 -9.35 5.09
N ILE A 35 -5.86 -8.35 4.25
CA ILE A 35 -5.57 -6.95 4.55
C ILE A 35 -6.86 -6.25 4.96
N TYR A 36 -6.82 -5.60 6.12
CA TYR A 36 -7.94 -4.83 6.66
C TYR A 36 -7.60 -3.35 6.71
N ILE A 37 -8.50 -2.51 6.20
CA ILE A 37 -8.39 -1.05 6.29
C ILE A 37 -9.66 -0.55 6.96
N HIS A 38 -9.51 0.14 8.09
CA HIS A 38 -10.64 0.59 8.93
C HIS A 38 -11.60 -0.56 9.31
N GLY A 39 -11.09 -1.78 9.51
CA GLY A 39 -11.86 -2.97 9.85
C GLY A 39 -12.54 -3.66 8.66
N GLU A 40 -12.43 -3.14 7.45
CA GLU A 40 -12.97 -3.76 6.23
C GLU A 40 -11.89 -4.59 5.52
N CYS A 41 -12.23 -5.83 5.12
CA CYS A 41 -11.35 -6.64 4.28
C CYS A 41 -11.29 -6.09 2.86
N VAL A 42 -10.10 -5.69 2.40
CA VAL A 42 -9.91 -5.02 1.10
C VAL A 42 -9.35 -5.92 0.00
N ASP A 43 -9.23 -7.22 0.24
CA ASP A 43 -8.57 -8.18 -0.67
C ASP A 43 -9.13 -8.17 -2.09
N ARG A 44 -10.45 -7.93 -2.23
CA ARG A 44 -11.15 -7.88 -3.53
C ARG A 44 -11.37 -6.46 -4.06
N GLN A 45 -11.00 -5.43 -3.30
CA GLN A 45 -11.15 -4.04 -3.73
C GLN A 45 -10.04 -3.66 -4.72
N ARG A 46 -10.40 -2.95 -5.80
CA ARG A 46 -9.45 -2.32 -6.73
C ARG A 46 -8.61 -1.27 -5.99
N PRO A 47 -7.36 -0.99 -6.40
CA PRO A 47 -6.48 -0.01 -5.74
C PRO A 47 -7.15 1.33 -5.42
N GLY A 48 -7.84 1.91 -6.41
CA GLY A 48 -8.53 3.20 -6.25
C GLY A 48 -9.67 3.20 -5.22
N ASN A 49 -10.18 2.04 -4.84
CA ASN A 49 -11.28 1.91 -3.87
C ASN A 49 -10.77 1.74 -2.43
N ARG A 50 -9.49 1.43 -2.22
CA ARG A 50 -8.92 1.12 -0.90
C ARG A 50 -8.69 2.35 -0.02
N ARG A 51 -8.95 3.56 -0.54
CA ARG A 51 -8.72 4.86 0.15
C ARG A 51 -7.26 5.06 0.61
N VAL A 52 -6.31 4.36 -0.01
CA VAL A 52 -4.86 4.51 0.21
C VAL A 52 -4.28 5.38 -0.89
N ARG A 53 -3.41 6.32 -0.53
CA ARG A 53 -2.60 7.08 -1.49
C ARG A 53 -1.15 6.63 -1.36
N MET A 54 -0.55 6.27 -2.49
CA MET A 54 0.83 5.81 -2.54
C MET A 54 1.66 6.75 -3.42
N VAL A 55 2.84 7.11 -2.94
CA VAL A 55 3.88 7.77 -3.72
C VAL A 55 4.92 6.70 -4.07
N PHE A 56 5.31 6.63 -5.34
CA PHE A 56 6.23 5.61 -5.84
C PHE A 56 7.68 6.04 -5.65
N GLN A 57 8.58 5.05 -5.57
CA GLN A 57 10.03 5.30 -5.51
C GLN A 57 10.56 5.88 -6.83
N ASP A 58 10.04 5.40 -7.96
CA ASP A 58 10.27 6.02 -9.26
C ASP A 58 9.23 7.11 -9.50
N ASN A 59 9.64 8.20 -10.15
CA ASN A 59 8.77 9.32 -10.51
C ASN A 59 7.67 8.84 -11.47
N ALA A 60 6.56 8.35 -10.92
CA ALA A 60 5.31 8.08 -11.63
C ALA A 60 4.56 9.38 -11.92
N LEU A 61 5.28 10.38 -12.45
CA LEU A 61 4.72 11.64 -12.88
C LEU A 61 4.20 11.50 -14.30
N TRP A 62 3.12 12.18 -14.61
CA TRP A 62 2.70 12.34 -16.00
C TRP A 62 3.70 13.29 -16.67
N PRO A 63 4.43 12.86 -17.72
CA PRO A 63 5.54 13.63 -18.27
C PRO A 63 5.13 14.91 -19.01
N HIS A 64 3.83 15.15 -19.17
CA HIS A 64 3.25 16.24 -19.95
C HIS A 64 2.00 16.82 -19.27
N MET A 65 1.94 16.77 -17.94
CA MET A 65 1.07 17.68 -17.18
C MET A 65 1.78 19.01 -16.92
#